data_AF-A0A5E4CSJ3-F1
#
_entry.id   AF-A0A5E4CSJ3-F1
#
_cell.length_a   1.000
_cell.length_b   1.000
_cell.length_c   1.000
_cell.angle_alpha   90.00
_cell.angle_beta   90.00
_cell.angle_gamma   90.00
#
_symmetry.space_group_name_H-M   'P 1'
#
loop_
_entity.id
_entity.type
_entity.pdbx_description
1 polymer ?
#
loop_
_entity_poly.entity_id
_entity_poly.type
_entity_poly.pdbx_seq_one_letter_code
_entity_poly.pdbx_strand_id
1 'polypeptide(L)' 'LVYDQVVEVLNSREQVTCQPVNIINVDIMDNHREATRGALIICEICQCILHLSDMENDINGLLQAFEKTGKAFLHTVCFY' A
#
# COMPACT_ATOMS: atom_id res chain seq x y z
N LEU A 1 6.61 4.32 -11.15
CA LEU A 1 6.41 3.39 -12.29
C LEU A 1 6.26 1.92 -11.87
N VAL A 2 6.77 1.47 -10.70
CA VAL A 2 6.48 0.09 -10.23
C VAL A 2 4.99 -0.08 -9.92
N TYR A 3 4.40 0.91 -9.25
CA TYR A 3 2.96 0.92 -8.96
C TYR A 3 2.10 0.77 -10.22
N ASP A 4 2.34 1.60 -11.24
CA ASP A 4 1.57 1.59 -12.48
C ASP A 4 1.65 0.24 -13.20
N GLN A 5 2.84 -0.37 -13.22
CA GLN A 5 3.06 -1.70 -13.80
C GLN A 5 2.28 -2.79 -13.06
N VAL A 6 2.23 -2.73 -11.72
CA VAL A 6 1.50 -3.70 -10.91
C VAL A 6 -0.01 -3.56 -11.14
N VAL A 7 -0.51 -2.33 -11.15
CA VAL A 7 -1.93 -2.03 -11.42
C VAL A 7 -2.32 -2.49 -12.83
N GLU A 8 -1.49 -2.23 -13.84
CA GLU A 8 -1.73 -2.65 -15.22
C GLU A 8 -1.78 -4.17 -15.34
N VAL A 9 -0.82 -4.89 -14.74
CA VAL A 9 -0.78 -6.36 -14.79
C VAL A 9 -2.00 -6.96 -14.09
N LEU A 10 -2.40 -6.43 -12.93
CA LEU A 10 -3.58 -6.92 -12.21
C LEU A 10 -4.88 -6.61 -12.97
N ASN A 11 -5.02 -5.43 -13.56
CA ASN A 11 -6.19 -5.08 -14.36
C ASN A 11 -6.26 -5.82 -15.70
N SER A 12 -5.13 -6.25 -16.26
CA SER A 12 -5.08 -7.03 -17.50
C SER A 12 -5.45 -8.51 -17.34
N ARG A 13 -5.46 -9.02 -16.10
CA ARG A 13 -5.80 -10.41 -15.80
C ARG A 13 -7.33 -10.57 -15.72
N GLU A 14 -7.81 -11.74 -16.13
CA GLU A 14 -9.21 -12.09 -15.88
C GLU A 14 -9.44 -12.23 -14.37
N GLN A 15 -10.42 -11.49 -13.86
CA GLN A 15 -10.77 -11.48 -12.44
C GLN A 15 -11.61 -12.70 -12.11
N VAL A 16 -10.94 -13.84 -11.88
CA VAL A 16 -11.62 -15.14 -11.72
C VAL A 16 -12.29 -15.26 -10.36
N THR A 17 -11.67 -14.71 -9.31
CA THR A 17 -12.17 -14.84 -7.94
C THR A 17 -12.87 -13.59 -7.44
N CYS A 18 -12.68 -12.44 -8.13
CA CYS A 18 -13.24 -11.14 -7.74
C CYS A 18 -12.89 -10.77 -6.27
N GLN A 19 -11.77 -11.29 -5.78
CA GLN A 19 -11.30 -10.99 -4.43
C GLN A 19 -10.52 -9.67 -4.43
N PRO A 20 -10.87 -8.70 -3.57
CA PRO A 20 -10.22 -7.40 -3.53
C PRO A 20 -8.77 -7.50 -3.02
N VAL A 21 -7.89 -6.70 -3.62
CA VAL A 21 -6.47 -6.61 -3.31
C VAL A 21 -6.09 -5.16 -3.16
N ASN A 22 -5.63 -4.79 -1.96
CA ASN A 22 -5.15 -3.45 -1.67
C ASN A 22 -3.70 -3.29 -2.16
N ILE A 23 -3.48 -2.41 -3.13
CA ILE A 23 -2.16 -2.03 -3.63
C ILE A 23 -1.80 -0.67 -3.02
N ILE A 24 -0.71 -0.65 -2.26
CA ILE A 24 -0.21 0.55 -1.60
C ILE A 24 1.21 0.83 -2.12
N ASN A 25 1.43 2.01 -2.68
CA ASN A 25 2.76 2.47 -3.07
C ASN A 25 3.29 3.45 -2.05
N VAL A 26 4.51 3.18 -1.58
CA VAL A 26 5.28 4.02 -0.67
C VAL A 26 6.44 4.61 -1.45
N ASP A 27 6.52 5.93 -1.57
CA ASP A 27 7.63 6.56 -2.28
C ASP A 27 8.90 6.56 -1.41
N ILE A 28 9.84 5.69 -1.80
CA ILE A 28 11.11 5.48 -1.10
C ILE A 28 12.23 5.81 -2.09
N MET A 29 13.05 6.81 -1.73
CA MET A 29 14.24 7.11 -2.50
C MET A 29 15.24 5.97 -2.40
N ASP A 30 15.89 5.65 -3.53
CA ASP A 30 16.92 4.61 -3.64
C ASP A 30 18.23 5.02 -2.98
N ASN A 31 18.20 5.12 -1.66
CA ASN A 31 19.37 5.31 -0.83
C ASN A 31 19.22 4.51 0.46
N HIS A 32 20.32 4.03 1.03
CA HIS A 32 20.29 3.14 2.19
C HIS A 32 19.54 3.71 3.39
N ARG A 33 19.62 5.03 3.61
CA ARG A 33 19.00 5.71 4.75
C ARG A 33 17.47 5.74 4.62
N GLU A 34 16.96 6.15 3.47
CA GLU A 34 15.53 6.20 3.18
C GLU A 34 14.95 4.81 2.95
N ALA A 35 15.72 3.86 2.41
CA ALA A 35 15.31 2.46 2.35
C ALA A 35 15.08 1.87 3.75
N THR A 36 15.99 2.14 4.70
CA THR A 36 15.84 1.72 6.09
C THR A 36 14.61 2.37 6.73
N ARG A 37 14.42 3.67 6.51
CA ARG A 37 13.27 4.40 7.05
C ARG A 37 11.95 3.94 6.43
N GLY A 38 11.93 3.70 5.12
CA GLY A 38 10.79 3.17 4.39
C GLY A 38 10.44 1.75 4.84
N ALA A 39 11.43 0.89 5.08
CA ALA A 39 11.21 -0.45 5.60
C ALA A 39 10.55 -0.44 7.00
N LEU A 40 10.97 0.48 7.89
CA LEU A 40 10.33 0.66 9.19
C LEU A 40 8.87 1.12 9.06
N ILE A 41 8.62 2.12 8.22
CA ILE A 41 7.26 2.62 7.95
C ILE A 41 6.36 1.52 7.37
N ILE A 42 6.86 0.75 6.40
CA ILE A 42 6.13 -0.38 5.82
C ILE A 42 5.83 -1.43 6.91
N CYS A 43 6.79 -1.72 7.78
CA CYS A 43 6.59 -2.68 8.86
C CYS A 43 5.51 -2.20 9.85
N GLU A 44 5.54 -0.93 10.24
CA GLU A 44 4.52 -0.32 11.09
C GLU A 44 3.13 -0.36 10.43
N ILE A 45 3.02 0.01 9.15
CA ILE A 45 1.76 -0.06 8.39
C ILE A 45 1.21 -1.49 8.39
N CYS A 46 2.04 -2.48 8.07
CA CYS A 46 1.65 -3.89 8.07
C CYS A 46 1.16 -4.35 9.45
N GLN A 47 1.87 -3.95 10.52
CA GLN A 47 1.45 -4.25 11.89
C GLN A 47 0.11 -3.60 12.22
N CYS A 48 -0.07 -2.31 11.91
CA CYS A 48 -1.34 -1.63 12.12
C CYS A 48 -2.48 -2.32 11.38
N ILE A 49 -2.29 -2.67 10.10
CA ILE A 49 -3.27 -3.39 9.27
C ILE A 49 -3.67 -4.72 9.92
N LEU A 50 -2.73 -5.47 10.49
CA LEU A 50 -3.02 -6.74 11.18
C LEU A 50 -3.85 -6.55 12.47
N HIS A 51 -3.81 -5.37 13.08
CA HIS A 51 -4.60 -5.04 14.26
C HIS A 51 -5.94 -4.37 13.92
N LEU A 52 -6.18 -4.00 12.66
CA LEU A 52 -7.46 -3.45 12.23
C LEU A 52 -8.53 -4.53 12.28
N SER A 53 -9.67 -4.18 12.86
CA SER A 53 -10.85 -5.06 12.90
C SER A 53 -11.57 -5.06 11.56
N ASP A 54 -11.56 -3.92 10.87
CA ASP A 54 -12.15 -3.73 9.55
C ASP A 54 -11.13 -3.04 8.63
N MET A 55 -10.35 -3.86 7.92
CA MET A 55 -9.29 -3.35 7.05
C MET A 55 -9.83 -2.44 5.95
N GLU A 56 -10.93 -2.80 5.28
CA GLU A 56 -11.40 -2.04 4.11
C GLU A 56 -11.87 -0.63 4.48
N ASN A 57 -12.51 -0.47 5.66
CA ASN A 57 -12.96 0.83 6.13
C ASN A 57 -11.83 1.64 6.79
N ASP A 58 -10.93 0.99 7.53
CA ASP A 58 -9.93 1.70 8.34
C ASP A 58 -8.62 1.98 7.60
N ILE A 59 -8.31 1.27 6.50
CA ILE A 59 -7.05 1.42 5.76
C ILE A 59 -6.81 2.83 5.25
N ASN A 60 -7.86 3.50 4.75
CA ASN A 60 -7.75 4.88 4.26
C ASN A 60 -7.40 5.86 5.39
N GLY A 61 -8.02 5.69 6.57
CA GLY A 61 -7.71 6.49 7.75
C GLY A 61 -6.29 6.26 8.25
N LEU A 62 -5.84 5.00 8.23
CA LEU A 62 -4.47 4.63 8.59
C LEU A 62 -3.45 5.28 7.64
N LEU A 63 -3.63 5.12 6.33
CA LEU A 63 -2.74 5.70 5.32
C LEU A 63 -2.68 7.22 5.43
N GLN A 64 -3.82 7.89 5.64
CA GLN A 64 -3.86 9.33 5.85
C GLN A 64 -3.12 9.78 7.12
N ALA A 65 -3.14 8.97 8.18
CA ALA A 65 -2.34 9.24 9.38
C ALA A 65 -0.83 9.14 9.08
N PHE A 66 -0.42 8.16 8.30
CA PHE A 66 0.98 8.04 7.86
C PHE A 66 1.37 9.13 6.86
N GLU A 67 0.45 9.65 6.03
CA GLU A 67 0.76 10.78 5.14
C GLU A 67 1.22 12.03 5.90
N LYS A 68 0.69 12.24 7.11
CA LYS A 68 1.11 13.35 7.99
C LYS A 68 2.57 13.23 8.45
N THR A 69 3.21 12.06 8.31
CA THR A 69 4.64 11.87 8.58
C THR A 69 5.55 12.40 7.47
N GLY A 70 4.97 12.90 6.37
CA GLY A 70 5.68 13.53 5.25
C GLY A 70 6.00 12.58 4.09
N LYS A 71 5.35 11.41 4.02
CA LYS A 71 5.44 10.47 2.90
C LYS A 71 4.09 10.43 2.18
N ALA A 72 4.11 10.52 0.85
CA ALA A 72 2.89 10.34 0.07
C ALA A 72 2.66 8.84 -0.16
N PHE A 73 1.42 8.40 0.00
CA PHE A 73 1.01 7.03 -0.28
C PHE A 73 0.01 7.02 -1.43
N LEU A 74 0.18 6.12 -2.39
CA LEU A 74 -0.87 5.85 -3.39
C LEU A 74 -1.55 4.55 -3.02
N HIS A 75 -2.88 4.57 -2.98
CA HIS A 75 -3.68 3.39 -2.67
C HIS A 75 -4.69 3.16 -3.79
N THR A 76 -4.80 1.91 -4.22
CA THR A 76 -5.82 1.45 -5.17
C THR A 76 -6.20 0.03 -4.83
N VAL A 77 -7.45 -0.31 -5.08
CA VAL A 77 -7.97 -1.67 -4.95
C VAL A 77 -8.05 -2.29 -6.35
N CYS A 78 -7.44 -3.44 -6.53
CA CYS A 78 -7.59 -4.30 -7.71
C CYS A 78 -8.28 -5.61 -7.32
N PHE A 79 -8.59 -6.45 -8.28
CA PHE A 79 -9.22 -7.76 -8.04
C PHE A 79 -8.40 -8.87 -8.69
N TYR A 80 -8.36 -10.03 -8.02
CA TYR A 80 -7.76 -11.26 -8.56
C TYR A 80 -8.64 -11.94 -9.61
#